data_AF-A0A931EGS6-F1
#
_entry.id   AF-A0A931EGS6-F1
#
_cell.length_a   1.000
_cell.length_b   1.000
_cell.length_c   1.000
_cell.angle_alpha   90.00
_cell.angle_beta   90.00
_cell.angle_gamma   90.00
#
_symmetry.space_group_name_H-M   'P 1'
#
loop_
_entity.id
_entity.type
_entity.pdbx_description
1 polymer ?
#
loop_
_entity_poly.entity_id
_entity_poly.type
_entity_poly.pdbx_seq_one_letter_code
_entity_poly.pdbx_strand_id
1 'polypeptide(L)'
;MFIGWTGLVAFILFRVISPLLSLYFWIIIISAVLSWVQPDPYHPLVRAIYGLTEPVFEWIREHMPVVFGGIDLSPMVLLLVVEFLQVWLLPNLYMLLLNLA
;
A
#
# COMPACT_ATOMS: atom_id res chain seq x y z
N MET A 1 33.11 10.54 0.54
CA MET A 1 32.34 9.78 -0.45
C MET A 1 31.33 10.74 -1.05
N PHE A 2 31.54 11.19 -2.29
CA PHE A 2 30.54 12.03 -2.98
C PHE A 2 29.34 11.14 -3.29
N ILE A 3 28.18 11.39 -2.68
CA ILE A 3 26.93 10.77 -3.12
C ILE A 3 26.65 11.40 -4.48
N GLY A 4 26.81 10.63 -5.56
CA GLY A 4 26.47 11.10 -6.90
C GLY A 4 25.01 11.52 -7.00
N TRP A 5 24.65 12.23 -8.08
CA TRP A 5 23.27 12.65 -8.34
C TRP A 5 22.25 11.50 -8.27
N THR A 6 22.67 10.30 -8.69
CA THR A 6 21.92 9.05 -8.59
C THR A 6 21.57 8.68 -7.16
N GLY A 7 22.54 8.75 -6.23
CA GLY A 7 22.32 8.44 -4.82
C GLY A 7 21.42 9.46 -4.12
N LEU A 8 21.49 10.74 -4.51
CA LEU A 8 20.59 11.78 -3.99
C LEU A 8 19.14 11.53 -4.44
N VAL A 9 18.94 11.22 -5.73
CA VAL A 9 17.61 10.89 -6.26
C VAL A 9 17.06 9.64 -5.57
N ALA A 10 17.85 8.57 -5.46
CA ALA A 10 17.43 7.34 -4.77
C ALA A 10 17.03 7.61 -3.32
N PHE A 11 17.79 8.46 -2.61
CA PHE A 11 17.49 8.84 -1.23
C PHE A 11 16.19 9.62 -1.10
N ILE A 12 15.96 10.60 -1.98
CA ILE A 12 14.73 11.40 -1.99
C ILE A 12 13.51 10.51 -2.28
N LEU A 13 13.62 9.64 -3.30
CA LEU A 13 12.55 8.70 -3.64
C LEU A 13 12.23 7.77 -2.47
N PHE A 14 13.25 7.19 -1.84
CA PHE A 14 13.06 6.35 -0.66
C PHE A 14 12.35 7.10 0.49
N ARG A 15 12.79 8.34 0.76
CA ARG A 15 12.23 9.19 1.82
C ARG A 15 10.77 9.57 1.60
N VAL A 16 10.31 9.65 0.36
CA VAL A 16 8.92 9.99 0.02
C VAL A 16 8.06 8.74 -0.08
N ILE A 17 8.53 7.69 -0.75
CA ILE A 17 7.73 6.47 -1.01
C ILE A 17 7.48 5.68 0.28
N SER A 18 8.48 5.54 1.15
CA SER A 18 8.35 4.77 2.39
C SER A 18 7.18 5.24 3.29
N PRO A 19 7.04 6.52 3.65
CA PRO A 19 5.92 6.96 4.48
C PRO A 19 4.58 6.89 3.74
N LEU A 20 4.55 7.02 2.41
CA LEU A 20 3.31 6.87 1.63
C LEU A 20 2.81 5.41 1.66
N LEU A 21 3.71 4.43 1.55
CA LEU A 21 3.37 3.02 1.72
C LEU A 21 2.86 2.74 3.14
N SER A 22 3.53 3.27 4.17
CA SER A 22 3.05 3.16 5.56
C SER A 22 1.67 3.78 5.74
N LEU A 23 1.42 4.95 5.16
CA LEU A 23 0.10 5.60 5.22
C LEU A 23 -0.96 4.73 4.53
N TYR A 24 -0.65 4.21 3.34
CA TYR A 24 -1.58 3.37 2.59
C TYR A 24 -1.87 2.05 3.32
N PHE A 25 -0.87 1.44 3.96
CA PHE A 25 -1.04 0.29 4.83
C PHE A 25 -2.11 0.55 5.92
N TRP A 26 -2.01 1.69 6.62
CA TRP A 26 -3.02 2.07 7.61
C TRP A 26 -4.38 2.35 7.01
N ILE A 27 -4.45 2.98 5.82
CA ILE A 27 -5.73 3.20 5.11
C ILE A 27 -6.41 1.86 4.80
N ILE A 28 -5.65 0.84 4.38
CA ILE A 28 -6.18 -0.50 4.09
C ILE A 28 -6.72 -1.15 5.37
N ILE A 29 -5.97 -1.07 6.49
CA ILE A 29 -6.44 -1.59 7.79
C ILE A 29 -7.74 -0.89 8.19
N ILE A 30 -7.79 0.43 8.11
CA ILE A 30 -9.00 1.18 8.47
C ILE A 30 -10.15 0.75 7.55
N SER A 31 -9.93 0.66 6.24
CA SER A 31 -10.95 0.20 5.28
C SER A 31 -11.51 -1.18 5.65
N ALA A 32 -10.64 -2.13 5.99
CA ALA A 32 -11.06 -3.45 6.47
C ALA A 32 -11.90 -3.38 7.75
N VAL A 33 -11.51 -2.54 8.72
CA VAL A 33 -12.31 -2.33 9.95
C VAL A 33 -13.66 -1.68 9.63
N LEU A 34 -13.71 -0.68 8.75
CA LEU A 34 -14.96 -0.02 8.35
C LEU A 34 -15.93 -1.01 7.69
N SER A 35 -15.43 -2.01 6.97
CA SER A 35 -16.26 -3.06 6.37
C SER A 35 -17.02 -3.90 7.41
N TRP A 36 -16.45 -4.08 8.62
CA TRP A 36 -17.07 -4.85 9.70
C TRP A 36 -18.06 -4.03 10.53
N VAL A 37 -17.75 -2.75 10.78
CA VAL A 37 -18.58 -1.90 11.64
C VAL A 37 -19.68 -1.16 10.89
N GLN A 38 -19.61 -1.12 9.56
CA GLN A 38 -20.64 -0.53 8.67
C GLN A 38 -21.03 0.92 9.07
N PRO A 39 -20.09 1.88 9.01
CA PRO A 39 -20.34 3.28 9.38
C PRO A 39 -21.23 4.00 8.36
N ASP A 40 -21.65 5.23 8.66
CA ASP A 40 -22.41 6.08 7.73
C ASP A 40 -21.64 6.26 6.39
N PRO A 41 -22.17 5.76 5.26
CA PRO A 41 -21.50 5.81 3.96
C PRO A 41 -21.38 7.23 3.39
N TYR A 42 -22.14 8.20 3.90
CA TYR A 42 -22.07 9.59 3.44
C TYR A 42 -20.97 10.39 4.16
N HIS A 43 -20.37 9.85 5.21
CA HIS A 43 -19.30 10.51 5.94
C HIS A 43 -18.07 10.73 5.01
N PRO A 44 -17.56 11.97 4.86
CA PRO A 44 -16.50 12.28 3.90
C PRO A 44 -15.25 11.41 4.03
N LEU A 45 -14.85 11.08 5.28
CA LEU A 45 -13.69 10.23 5.54
C LEU A 45 -13.91 8.77 5.07
N VAL A 46 -15.12 8.23 5.25
CA VAL A 46 -15.46 6.86 4.81
C VAL A 46 -15.39 6.78 3.29
N ARG A 47 -15.97 7.78 2.59
CA ARG A 47 -15.89 7.87 1.12
C ARG A 47 -14.46 8.03 0.62
N ALA A 48 -13.62 8.81 1.31
CA ALA A 48 -12.23 8.95 0.95
C ALA A 48 -11.47 7.61 1.09
N ILE A 49 -11.67 6.89 2.20
CA ILE A 49 -11.00 5.60 2.45
C ILE A 49 -11.44 4.56 1.41
N TYR A 50 -12.75 4.40 1.18
CA TYR A 50 -13.24 3.47 0.16
C TYR A 50 -12.83 3.90 -1.25
N GLY A 51 -12.85 5.20 -1.56
CA GLY A 51 -12.36 5.71 -2.85
C GLY A 51 -10.88 5.40 -3.12
N LEU A 52 -10.06 5.27 -2.07
CA LEU A 52 -8.63 4.93 -2.17
C LEU A 52 -8.36 3.42 -2.19
N THR A 53 -9.31 2.59 -1.76
CA THR A 53 -9.08 1.14 -1.54
C THR A 53 -9.93 0.26 -2.45
N GLU A 54 -11.18 0.62 -2.71
CA GLU A 54 -12.12 -0.20 -3.51
C GLU A 54 -11.65 -0.48 -4.93
N PRO A 55 -11.05 0.46 -5.70
CA PRO A 55 -10.58 0.14 -7.05
C PRO A 55 -9.54 -1.00 -7.06
N VAL A 56 -8.71 -1.08 -6.01
CA VAL A 56 -7.69 -2.14 -5.88
C VAL A 56 -8.30 -3.42 -5.33
N PHE A 57 -9.24 -3.33 -4.38
CA PHE A 57 -9.96 -4.50 -3.87
C PHE A 57 -10.83 -5.15 -4.96
N GLU A 58 -11.56 -4.36 -5.75
CA GLU A 58 -12.32 -4.82 -6.91
C GLU A 58 -11.41 -5.54 -7.90
N TRP A 59 -10.29 -4.93 -8.28
CA TRP A 59 -9.32 -5.58 -9.15
C TRP A 59 -8.82 -6.92 -8.57
N ILE A 60 -8.52 -6.98 -7.27
CA ILE A 60 -8.11 -8.21 -6.58
C ILE A 60 -9.21 -9.28 -6.64
N ARG A 61 -10.47 -8.92 -6.37
CA ARG A 61 -11.62 -9.84 -6.40
C ARG A 61 -11.90 -10.39 -7.79
N GLU A 62 -11.67 -9.60 -8.82
CA GLU A 62 -11.84 -10.02 -10.22
C GLU A 62 -10.78 -11.01 -10.68
N HIS A 63 -9.56 -10.91 -10.15
CA HIS A 63 -8.41 -11.70 -10.61
C HIS A 63 -8.05 -12.87 -9.69
N MET A 64 -8.55 -12.88 -8.45
CA MET A 64 -8.23 -13.90 -7.46
C MET A 64 -9.47 -14.33 -6.66
N PRO A 65 -9.63 -15.64 -6.38
CA PRO A 65 -10.73 -16.13 -5.54
C PRO A 65 -10.42 -15.84 -4.06
N VAL A 66 -10.60 -14.60 -3.63
CA VAL A 66 -10.29 -14.15 -2.26
C VAL A 66 -11.53 -13.99 -1.38
N VAL A 67 -12.71 -14.18 -1.95
CA VAL A 67 -13.99 -14.10 -1.22
C VAL A 67 -14.45 -15.51 -0.85
N PHE A 68 -14.52 -15.80 0.45
CA PHE A 68 -14.92 -17.12 0.96
C PHE A 68 -16.02 -16.97 2.00
N GLY A 69 -17.15 -17.65 1.80
CA GLY A 69 -18.25 -17.64 2.77
C GLY A 69 -18.78 -16.24 3.09
N GLY A 70 -18.70 -15.31 2.13
CA GLY A 70 -19.11 -13.90 2.30
C GLY A 70 -18.07 -13.00 2.98
N ILE A 71 -16.88 -13.51 3.32
CA ILE A 71 -15.76 -12.73 3.86
C ILE A 71 -14.82 -12.36 2.71
N ASP A 72 -14.49 -11.07 2.61
CA ASP A 72 -13.56 -10.54 1.61
C ASP A 72 -12.13 -10.48 2.17
N LEU A 73 -11.21 -11.29 1.62
CA LEU A 73 -9.79 -11.28 2.00
C LEU A 73 -8.94 -10.33 1.15
N SER A 74 -9.53 -9.55 0.24
CA SER A 74 -8.80 -8.55 -0.56
C SER A 74 -7.94 -7.60 0.26
N PRO A 75 -8.39 -7.10 1.44
CA PRO A 75 -7.53 -6.27 2.26
C PRO A 75 -6.27 -7.00 2.74
N MET A 76 -6.35 -8.29 3.07
CA MET A 76 -5.16 -9.06 3.47
C MET A 76 -4.18 -9.23 2.33
N VAL A 77 -4.68 -9.54 1.13
CA VAL A 77 -3.82 -9.66 -0.05
C VAL A 77 -3.13 -8.32 -0.34
N LEU A 78 -3.86 -7.21 -0.27
CA LEU A 78 -3.28 -5.90 -0.51
C LEU A 78 -2.26 -5.50 0.57
N LEU A 79 -2.51 -5.82 1.85
CA LEU A 79 -1.53 -5.62 2.92
C LEU A 79 -0.25 -6.41 2.66
N LEU A 80 -0.34 -7.66 2.22
CA LEU A 80 0.83 -8.46 1.88
C LEU A 80 1.64 -7.85 0.73
N VAL A 81 0.96 -7.31 -0.28
CA VAL A 81 1.63 -6.61 -1.39
C VAL A 81 2.34 -5.35 -0.87
N VAL A 82 1.65 -4.52 -0.09
CA VAL A 82 2.26 -3.28 0.46
C VAL A 82 3.45 -3.61 1.37
N GLU A 83 3.33 -4.64 2.22
CA GLU A 83 4.42 -5.09 3.09
C GLU A 83 5.62 -5.60 2.28
N PHE A 84 5.38 -6.39 1.24
CA PHE A 84 6.43 -6.83 0.32
C PHE A 84 7.13 -5.64 -0.34
N LEU A 85 6.37 -4.65 -0.81
CA LEU A 85 6.93 -3.43 -1.40
C LEU A 85 7.80 -2.66 -0.39
N GLN A 86 7.35 -2.57 0.86
CA GLN A 86 7.98 -1.76 1.89
C GLN A 86 9.21 -2.41 2.52
N VAL A 87 9.13 -3.70 2.85
CA VAL A 87 10.19 -4.41 3.59
C VAL A 87 11.22 -5.01 2.65
N TRP A 88 10.80 -5.53 1.50
CA TRP A 88 11.69 -6.21 0.58
C TRP A 88 12.04 -5.34 -0.62
N LEU A 89 11.08 -4.92 -1.43
CA LEU A 89 11.38 -4.30 -2.72
C LEU A 89 12.11 -2.96 -2.58
N LEU A 90 11.54 -2.03 -1.81
CA LEU A 90 12.03 -0.65 -1.72
C LEU A 90 13.46 -0.55 -1.15
N PRO A 91 13.83 -1.24 -0.05
CA PRO A 91 15.20 -1.22 0.47
C PRO A 91 16.20 -1.87 -0.49
N ASN A 92 15.85 -3.00 -1.13
CA ASN A 92 16.74 -3.66 -2.07
C ASN A 92 16.98 -2.81 -3.32
N LEU A 93 15.95 -2.13 -3.85
CA LEU A 93 16.11 -1.20 -4.97
C LEU A 93 16.97 0.01 -4.59
N TYR A 94 16.75 0.58 -3.40
CA TYR A 94 17.58 1.68 -2.90
C TYR A 94 19.06 1.25 -2.82
N MET A 95 19.34 0.09 -2.23
CA MET A 95 20.70 -0.46 -2.15
C MET A 95 21.31 -0.73 -3.52
N LEU A 96 20.55 -1.32 -4.45
CA LEU A 96 21.01 -1.55 -5.81
C LEU A 96 21.39 -0.24 -6.52
N LEU A 97 20.54 0.79 -6.40
CA LEU A 97 20.80 2.10 -7.01
C LEU A 97 22.06 2.77 -6.44
N LEU A 98 22.35 2.56 -5.16
CA LEU A 98 23.59 3.04 -4.54
C LEU A 98 24.83 2.27 -4.99
N ASN A 99 24.70 0.98 -5.28
CA ASN A 99 25.82 0.14 -5.74
C ASN A 99 26.18 0.39 -7.22
N LEU A 100 25.21 0.84 -8.02
CA LEU A 100 25.40 1.17 -9.43
C LEU A 100 25.86 2.63 -9.66
N ALA A 101 25.91 3.44 -8.59
CA ALA A 101 26.27 4.86 -8.59
C ALA A 101 27.74 5.08 -8.28
#